data_AF-A0A8A2U762-F1
#
_entry.id   AF-A0A8A2U762-F1
#
_cell.length_a   1.000
_cell.length_b   1.000
_cell.length_c   1.000
_cell.angle_alpha   90.00
_cell.angle_beta   90.00
_cell.angle_gamma   90.00
#
_symmetry.space_group_name_H-M   'P 1'
#
loop_
_entity.id
_entity.type
_entity.pdbx_description
1 polymer ?
#
loop_
_entity_poly.entity_id
_entity_poly.type
_entity_poly.pdbx_seq_one_letter_code
_entity_poly.pdbx_strand_id
1 'polypeptide(L)' 'MNEVATKAVTCPHCGENASVPLPGGETEVKVRKSIAAFGDHTTVTCSQGHTYWVYFC' A
#
# COMPACT_ATOMS: atom_id res chain seq x y z
N MET A 1 21.59 1.50 -0.57
CA MET A 1 20.61 0.44 -0.91
C MET A 1 19.34 0.86 -0.21
N ASN A 2 18.30 1.31 -0.93
CA ASN A 2 17.02 1.58 -0.28
C ASN A 2 16.48 0.22 0.20
N GLU A 3 16.45 0.01 1.51
CA GLU A 3 15.83 -1.17 2.09
C GLU A 3 14.36 -1.15 1.67
N VAL A 4 13.87 -2.20 1.02
CA VAL A 4 12.45 -2.32 0.67
C VAL A 4 11.85 -3.25 1.71
N ALA A 5 11.01 -2.71 2.59
CA ALA A 5 10.31 -3.50 3.58
C ALA A 5 8.98 -3.98 2.99
N THR A 6 8.68 -5.27 3.11
CA THR A 6 7.37 -5.79 2.71
C THR A 6 6.42 -5.71 3.90
N LYS A 7 5.35 -4.91 3.80
CA LYS A 7 4.28 -4.90 4.80
C LYS A 7 3.05 -5.63 4.30
N ALA A 8 2.37 -6.33 5.20
CA ALA A 8 1.03 -6.84 4.95
C ALA A 8 0.02 -5.70 5.15
N VAL A 9 -0.74 -5.38 4.10
CA VAL A 9 -1.86 -4.44 4.16
C VAL A 9 -3.14 -5.18 3.81
N THR A 10 -4.22 -4.85 4.49
CA THR A 10 -5.52 -5.46 4.22
C THR A 10 -6.20 -4.72 3.07
N CYS A 11 -6.60 -5.47 2.04
CA CYS A 11 -7.33 -4.92 0.92
C CYS A 11 -8.68 -4.38 1.42
N PRO A 12 -9.02 -3.11 1.16
CA PRO A 12 -10.24 -2.51 1.67
C PRO A 12 -11.49 -2.93 0.88
N HIS A 13 -11.33 -3.74 -0.18
CA HIS A 13 -12.41 -4.28 -1.00
C HIS A 13 -12.84 -5.69 -0.56
N CYS A 14 -11.89 -6.61 -0.44
CA CYS A 14 -12.17 -8.02 -0.10
C CYS A 14 -11.73 -8.42 1.31
N GLY A 15 -10.97 -7.58 2.02
CA GLY A 15 -10.41 -7.92 3.34
C GLY A 15 -9.20 -8.85 3.29
N GLU A 16 -8.71 -9.19 2.10
CA GLU A 16 -7.57 -10.08 1.91
C GLU A 16 -6.25 -9.35 2.20
N ASN A 17 -5.30 -10.04 2.82
CA ASN A 17 -3.98 -9.48 3.12
C ASN A 17 -3.13 -9.50 1.84
N ALA A 18 -2.65 -8.34 1.40
CA ALA A 18 -1.66 -8.25 0.33
C ALA A 18 -0.32 -7.76 0.88
N SER A 19 0.76 -8.33 0.35
CA SER A 19 2.13 -7.93 0.67
C SER A 19 2.55 -6.80 -0.26
N VAL A 20 2.88 -5.65 0.30
CA VAL A 20 3.27 -4.46 -0.45
C VAL A 20 4.72 -4.09 -0.17
N PRO A 21 5.54 -3.94 -1.23
CA PRO A 21 6.88 -3.39 -1.07
C PRO A 21 6.76 -1.90 -0.79
N LEU A 22 7.27 -1.48 0.36
CA LEU A 22 7.33 -0.08 0.77
C LEU A 22 8.80 0.33 0.92
N PRO A 23 9.11 1.62 0.68
CA PRO A 23 10.41 2.15 1.08
C PRO A 23 10.56 1.91 2.59
N GLY A 24 11.62 1.21 2.96
CA GLY A 24 11.85 0.69 4.30
C GLY A 24 11.93 1.81 5.32
N GLY A 25 11.22 1.60 6.42
CA GLY A 25 11.05 2.54 7.52
C GLY A 25 9.78 2.16 8.28
N GLU A 26 9.70 2.52 9.55
CA GLU A 26 8.45 2.45 10.33
C GLU A 26 7.49 3.56 9.86
N THR A 27 7.19 3.57 8.57
CA THR A 27 6.37 4.60 7.94
C THR A 27 4.91 4.25 8.16
N GLU A 28 4.14 5.25 8.58
CA GLU A 28 2.71 5.09 8.83
C GLU A 28 2.00 4.93 7.48
N VAL A 29 1.38 3.76 7.27
CA VAL A 29 0.72 3.43 6.00
C VAL A 29 -0.76 3.72 6.09
N LYS A 30 -1.28 4.47 5.12
CA LYS A 30 -2.70 4.76 4.99
C LYS A 30 -3.24 4.18 3.70
N VAL A 31 -4.02 3.12 3.82
CA VAL A 31 -4.70 2.47 2.70
C VAL A 31 -5.93 3.29 2.32
N ARG A 32 -6.02 3.70 1.05
CA ARG A 32 -7.17 4.43 0.51
C ARG A 32 -7.67 3.78 -0.78
N LYS A 33 -8.98 3.86 -0.99
CA LYS A 33 -9.68 3.41 -2.22
C LYS A 33 -9.62 4.44 -3.35
N SER A 34 -8.95 5.58 -3.15
CA SER A 34 -8.91 6.67 -4.10
C SER A 34 -7.54 7.33 -4.10
N ILE A 35 -7.10 7.74 -5.28
CA ILE A 35 -5.85 8.49 -5.44
C ILE A 35 -6.05 9.93 -4.94
N ALA A 36 -5.27 10.33 -3.94
CA ALA A 36 -5.10 11.71 -3.53
C ALA A 36 -4.22 12.46 -4.56
N ALA A 37 -4.51 13.75 -4.76
CA ALA A 37 -3.76 14.60 -5.69
C ALA A 37 -2.30 14.84 -5.27
N PHE A 38 -1.98 14.63 -3.99
CA PHE A 38 -0.67 14.87 -3.40
C PHE A 38 -0.35 13.79 -2.36
N GLY A 39 0.95 13.53 -2.17
CA GLY A 39 1.47 12.54 -1.23
C GLY A 39 2.04 11.31 -1.94
N ASP A 40 3.19 10.87 -1.46
CA ASP A 40 3.83 9.65 -1.92
C ASP A 40 2.94 8.45 -1.61
N HIS A 41 2.72 7.66 -2.65
CA HIS A 41 1.88 6.49 -2.57
C HIS A 41 2.39 5.42 -3.51
N THR A 42 2.07 4.19 -3.16
CA THR A 42 2.27 3.04 -4.05
C THR A 42 0.90 2.51 -4.46
N THR A 43 0.82 2.08 -5.72
CA THR A 43 -0.38 1.43 -6.25
C THR A 43 -0.23 -0.06 -6.05
N VAL A 44 -1.26 -0.69 -5.48
CA VAL A 44 -1.24 -2.08 -5.09
C VAL A 44 -2.41 -2.80 -5.71
N THR A 45 -2.13 -3.95 -6.30
CA THR A 45 -3.14 -4.84 -6.84
C THR A 45 -3.21 -6.09 -5.96
N CYS A 46 -4.37 -6.34 -5.37
CA CYS A 46 -4.65 -7.58 -4.64
C CYS A 46 -4.68 -8.77 -5.61
N SER A 47 -4.47 -10.00 -5.11
CA SER A 47 -4.60 -11.25 -5.86
C SER A 47 -5.97 -11.41 -6.55
N GLN A 48 -7.01 -10.77 -6.03
CA GLN A 48 -8.34 -10.73 -6.64
C GLN A 48 -8.51 -9.67 -7.73
N GLY A 49 -7.46 -8.91 -8.08
CA GLY A 49 -7.50 -7.86 -9.10
C GLY A 49 -7.98 -6.48 -8.60
N HIS A 50 -8.23 -6.32 -7.30
CA HIS A 50 -8.59 -5.01 -6.74
C HIS A 50 -7.38 -4.09 -6.67
N THR A 51 -7.48 -2.91 -7.29
CA THR A 51 -6.45 -1.87 -7.22
C THR A 51 -6.77 -0.89 -6.10
N TYR A 52 -5.79 -0.55 -5.27
CA TYR A 52 -5.90 0.44 -4.22
C TYR A 52 -4.57 1.16 -3.98
N TRP A 53 -4.60 2.27 -3.27
CA TRP A 53 -3.44 3.13 -3.06
C TRP A 53 -3.02 3.11 -1.60
N VAL A 54 -1.74 2.89 -1.36
CA VAL A 54 -1.14 2.92 -0.03
C VAL A 54 -0.28 4.17 0.06
N TYR A 55 -0.74 5.12 0.85
CA TYR A 55 -0.03 6.35 1.17
C TYR A 55 0.95 6.11 2.30
N PHE A 56 2.10 6.76 2.22
CA PHE A 56 3.12 6.74 3.25
C PHE A 56 3.67 8.16 3.46
N CYS A 57 3.96 8.52 4.71
CA CYS A 57 4.47 9.84 5.12
C CYS A 57 5.62 9.67 6.10
#